data_AF-A0A9X8W123-F1
#
_entry.id   AF-A0A9X8W123-F1
#
_cell.length_a   1.000
_cell.length_b   1.000
_cell.length_c   1.000
_cell.angle_alpha   90.00
_cell.angle_beta   90.00
_cell.angle_gamma   90.00
#
_symmetry.space_group_name_H-M   'P 1'
#
loop_
_entity.id
_entity.type
_entity.pdbx_description
1 polymer ?
#
loop_
_entity_poly.entity_id
_entity_poly.type
_entity_poly.pdbx_seq_one_letter_code
_entity_poly.pdbx_strand_id
1 'polypeptide(L)'
;MSVKFKELMNGLPAEKRAEVKAMAEEMRMELQLHRIREEFEISQQQMAEALNIKQPSVVALEKRGNDIKLSSVKRYVEAMGGALSLSVELPTGKTVTFNL
;
A
#
# COMPACT_ATOMS: atom_id res chain seq x y z
N MET A 1 -22.22 -18.21 -11.88
CA MET A 1 -23.03 -17.81 -10.70
C MET A 1 -22.18 -16.92 -9.82
N SER A 2 -22.65 -15.72 -9.47
CA SER A 2 -21.92 -14.78 -8.60
C SER A 2 -22.38 -14.97 -7.16
N VAL A 3 -21.54 -15.57 -6.33
CA VAL A 3 -21.81 -15.75 -4.90
C VAL A 3 -21.42 -14.47 -4.17
N LYS A 4 -22.29 -13.89 -3.33
CA LYS A 4 -21.97 -12.67 -2.59
C LYS A 4 -20.91 -12.97 -1.55
N PHE A 5 -19.84 -12.17 -1.51
CA PHE A 5 -18.71 -12.33 -0.58
C PHE A 5 -19.13 -12.52 0.89
N LYS A 6 -20.21 -11.83 1.30
CA LYS A 6 -20.77 -11.92 2.66
C LYS A 6 -21.35 -13.32 2.99
N GLU A 7 -21.92 -14.00 1.99
CA GLU A 7 -22.50 -15.34 2.16
C GLU A 7 -21.41 -16.42 2.23
N LEU A 8 -20.35 -16.28 1.43
CA LEU A 8 -19.17 -17.15 1.51
C LEU A 8 -18.49 -17.03 2.88
N MET A 9 -18.26 -15.80 3.36
CA MET A 9 -17.64 -15.55 4.67
C MET A 9 -18.47 -16.07 5.84
N ASN A 10 -19.80 -16.08 5.72
CA ASN A 10 -20.69 -16.62 6.76
C ASN A 10 -20.74 -18.15 6.82
N GLY A 11 -20.34 -18.84 5.74
CA GLY A 11 -20.21 -20.31 5.71
C GLY A 11 -18.90 -20.81 6.32
N LEU A 12 -17.90 -19.95 6.53
CA LEU A 12 -16.61 -20.32 7.09
C LEU A 12 -16.68 -20.50 8.63
N PRO A 13 -15.97 -21.49 9.21
CA PRO A 13 -15.74 -21.58 10.65
C PRO A 13 -15.10 -20.30 11.21
N ALA A 14 -15.36 -19.94 12.47
CA ALA A 14 -14.88 -18.70 13.08
C ALA A 14 -13.34 -18.56 13.01
N GLU A 15 -12.63 -19.68 13.19
CA GLU A 15 -11.17 -19.76 13.11
C GLU A 15 -10.64 -19.43 11.71
N LYS A 16 -11.27 -19.99 10.66
CA LYS A 16 -10.98 -19.67 9.26
C LYS A 16 -11.30 -18.22 8.91
N ARG A 17 -12.37 -17.63 9.48
CA ARG A 17 -12.67 -16.21 9.28
C ARG A 17 -11.61 -15.31 9.92
N ALA A 18 -11.09 -15.69 11.09
CA ALA A 18 -10.02 -14.95 11.76
C ALA A 18 -8.72 -15.03 10.97
N GLU A 19 -8.36 -16.21 10.46
CA GLU A 19 -7.19 -16.44 9.60
C GLU A 19 -7.27 -15.63 8.30
N VAL A 20 -8.42 -15.68 7.60
CA VAL A 20 -8.65 -14.88 6.39
C VAL A 20 -8.62 -13.38 6.69
N LYS A 21 -9.13 -12.95 7.84
CA LYS A 21 -9.08 -11.54 8.24
C LYS A 21 -7.65 -11.10 8.57
N ALA A 22 -6.87 -11.92 9.25
CA ALA A 22 -5.47 -11.66 9.55
C ALA A 22 -4.63 -11.59 8.27
N MET A 23 -4.80 -12.54 7.35
CA MET A 23 -4.20 -12.49 6.02
C MET A 23 -4.65 -11.25 5.24
N ALA A 24 -5.92 -10.89 5.30
CA ALA A 24 -6.42 -9.70 4.62
C ALA A 24 -5.83 -8.41 5.20
N GLU A 25 -5.62 -8.32 6.53
CA GLU A 25 -4.95 -7.18 7.16
C GLU A 25 -3.45 -7.15 6.87
N GLU A 26 -2.79 -8.31 6.82
CA GLU A 26 -1.40 -8.43 6.39
C GLU A 26 -1.22 -7.98 4.94
N MET A 27 -2.12 -8.39 4.04
CA MET A 27 -2.18 -7.90 2.66
C MET A 27 -2.55 -6.41 2.58
N ARG A 28 -3.29 -5.87 3.56
CA ARG A 28 -3.66 -4.45 3.63
C ARG A 28 -2.49 -3.56 4.06
N MET A 29 -1.52 -4.13 4.78
CA MET A 29 -0.27 -3.46 5.16
C MET A 29 0.76 -3.42 4.04
N GLU A 30 0.55 -4.10 2.91
CA GLU A 30 1.41 -3.96 1.75
C GLU A 30 1.21 -2.58 1.10
N LEU A 31 2.20 -1.71 1.23
CA LEU A 31 2.24 -0.42 0.55
C LEU A 31 2.29 -0.64 -0.97
N GLN A 32 1.15 -0.50 -1.66
CA GLN A 32 1.01 -0.80 -3.09
C GLN A 32 1.51 0.35 -3.99
N LEU A 33 2.81 0.68 -3.89
CA LEU A 33 3.43 1.75 -4.68
C LEU A 33 3.23 1.60 -6.19
N HIS A 34 3.23 0.36 -6.69
CA HIS A 34 2.98 0.09 -8.11
C HIS A 34 1.59 0.56 -8.57
N ARG A 35 0.55 0.39 -7.73
CA ARG A 35 -0.80 0.84 -8.06
C ARG A 35 -0.89 2.35 -8.09
N ILE A 36 -0.26 3.02 -7.13
CA ILE A 36 -0.20 4.48 -7.11
C ILE A 36 0.49 4.97 -8.40
N ARG A 37 1.64 4.39 -8.75
CA ARG A 37 2.34 4.74 -9.98
C ARG A 37 1.49 4.53 -11.24
N GLU A 38 0.73 3.44 -11.31
CA GLU A 38 -0.19 3.15 -12.43
C GLU A 38 -1.34 4.17 -12.53
N GLU A 39 -1.89 4.65 -11.41
CA GLU A 39 -2.89 5.72 -11.39
C GLU A 39 -2.35 7.05 -11.96
N PHE A 40 -1.05 7.31 -11.79
CA PHE A 40 -0.37 8.46 -12.40
C PHE A 40 0.15 8.20 -13.82
N GLU A 41 -0.11 7.02 -14.40
CA GLU A 41 0.34 6.63 -15.75
C GLU A 41 1.87 6.70 -15.97
N ILE A 42 2.65 6.51 -14.89
CA ILE A 42 4.12 6.58 -14.93
C ILE A 42 4.72 5.18 -15.09
N SER A 43 5.69 5.02 -15.99
CA SER A 43 6.42 3.75 -16.13
C SER A 43 7.49 3.57 -15.03
N GLN A 44 7.91 2.32 -14.79
CA GLN A 44 9.00 2.04 -13.85
C GLN A 44 10.34 2.70 -14.27
N GLN A 45 10.55 2.93 -15.58
CA GLN A 45 11.75 3.65 -16.07
C GLN A 45 11.67 5.14 -15.77
N GLN A 46 10.54 5.78 -16.06
CA GLN A 46 10.32 7.20 -15.74
C GLN A 46 10.41 7.45 -14.23
N MET A 47 9.88 6.55 -13.41
CA MET A 47 10.04 6.61 -11.96
C MET A 47 11.51 6.46 -11.53
N ALA A 48 12.27 5.57 -12.18
CA ALA A 48 13.69 5.39 -11.89
C ALA A 48 14.50 6.64 -12.20
N GLU A 49 14.20 7.30 -13.32
CA GLU A 49 14.79 8.58 -13.74
C GLU A 49 14.47 9.69 -12.74
N ALA A 50 13.18 9.85 -12.39
CA ALA A 50 12.74 10.87 -11.43
C ALA A 50 13.37 10.67 -10.04
N LEU A 51 13.59 9.41 -9.64
CA LEU A 51 14.26 9.07 -8.40
C LEU A 51 15.78 9.05 -8.51
N ASN A 52 16.38 9.21 -9.69
CA ASN A 52 17.81 9.04 -9.93
C ASN A 52 18.37 7.71 -9.37
N ILE A 53 17.66 6.61 -9.65
CA ILE A 53 18.06 5.23 -9.29
C ILE A 53 17.90 4.31 -10.50
N LYS A 54 18.35 3.06 -10.39
CA LYS A 54 18.19 2.07 -11.47
C LYS A 54 16.77 1.47 -11.44
N GLN A 55 16.21 1.13 -12.61
CA GLN A 55 14.88 0.49 -12.71
C GLN A 55 14.73 -0.77 -11.82
N PRO A 56 15.72 -1.68 -11.69
CA PRO A 56 15.60 -2.81 -10.77
C PRO A 56 15.45 -2.39 -9.30
N SER A 57 15.99 -1.22 -8.92
CA SER A 57 15.82 -0.66 -7.58
C SER A 57 14.38 -0.18 -7.35
N VAL A 58 13.69 0.32 -8.39
CA VAL A 58 12.25 0.64 -8.33
C VAL A 58 11.43 -0.63 -8.14
N VAL A 59 11.72 -1.69 -8.91
CA VAL A 59 11.05 -2.99 -8.76
C VAL A 59 11.25 -3.58 -7.35
N ALA A 60 12.47 -3.50 -6.81
CA ALA A 60 12.76 -3.96 -5.46
C ALA A 60 12.04 -3.12 -4.40
N LEU A 61 11.89 -1.81 -4.63
CA LEU A 61 11.17 -0.90 -3.75
C LEU A 61 9.67 -1.21 -3.74
N GLU A 62 9.06 -1.42 -4.91
CA GLU A 62 7.64 -1.80 -5.05
C GLU A 62 7.32 -3.18 -4.47
N LYS A 63 8.29 -4.11 -4.44
CA LYS A 63 8.11 -5.48 -3.89
C LYS A 63 8.33 -5.58 -2.38
N ARG A 64 9.05 -4.65 -1.75
CA ARG A 64 9.42 -4.71 -0.32
C ARG A 64 8.32 -4.20 0.63
N GLY A 65 7.05 -4.25 0.22
CA GLY A 65 5.89 -3.54 0.79
C GLY A 65 5.88 -3.23 2.29
N ASN A 66 6.33 -4.15 3.16
CA ASN A 66 6.28 -4.01 4.61
C ASN A 66 7.54 -3.39 5.29
N ASP A 67 8.69 -3.33 4.60
CA ASP A 67 9.97 -2.82 5.17
C ASP A 67 10.45 -1.52 4.53
N ILE A 68 9.57 -0.84 3.79
CA ILE A 68 9.92 0.40 3.11
C ILE A 68 9.96 1.57 4.09
N LYS A 69 11.06 2.33 4.07
CA LYS A 69 11.16 3.57 4.86
C LYS A 69 10.11 4.57 4.37
N LEU A 70 9.42 5.24 5.29
CA LEU A 70 8.49 6.35 4.97
C LEU A 70 9.17 7.44 4.12
N SER A 71 10.46 7.70 4.35
CA SER A 71 11.24 8.64 3.53
C SER A 71 11.39 8.20 2.07
N SER A 72 11.46 6.89 1.81
CA SER A 72 11.46 6.35 0.45
C SER A 72 10.10 6.50 -0.21
N VAL A 73 9.00 6.25 0.52
CA VAL A 73 7.64 6.45 0.04
C VAL A 73 7.38 7.92 -0.28
N LYS A 74 7.80 8.83 0.61
CA LYS A 74 7.70 10.27 0.41
C LYS A 74 8.37 10.67 -0.90
N ARG A 75 9.65 10.33 -1.06
CA ARG A 75 10.42 10.65 -2.26
C ARG A 75 9.81 10.04 -3.54
N TYR A 76 9.23 8.85 -3.44
CA TYR A 76 8.51 8.19 -4.53
C TYR A 76 7.25 8.95 -4.93
N VAL A 77 6.44 9.38 -3.97
CA VAL A 77 5.20 10.15 -4.20
C VAL A 77 5.51 11.56 -4.72
N GLU A 78 6.50 12.25 -4.14
CA GLU A 78 6.95 13.56 -4.60
C GLU A 78 7.53 13.53 -6.02
N ALA A 79 8.22 12.44 -6.39
CA ALA A 79 8.71 12.24 -7.76
C ALA A 79 7.57 12.14 -8.79
N MET A 80 6.35 11.80 -8.38
CA MET A 80 5.14 11.83 -9.22
C MET A 80 4.41 13.18 -9.17
N GLY A 81 4.90 14.16 -8.40
CA GLY A 81 4.20 15.42 -8.15
C GLY A 81 3.08 15.32 -7.12
N GLY A 82 3.01 14.22 -6.36
CA GLY A 82 2.07 14.05 -5.26
C GLY A 82 2.59 14.58 -3.92
N ALA A 83 1.72 14.60 -2.93
CA ALA A 83 2.07 14.90 -1.53
C ALA A 83 1.74 13.70 -0.64
N LEU A 84 2.65 13.33 0.26
CA LEU A 84 2.43 12.25 1.22
C LEU A 84 1.91 12.82 2.54
N SER A 85 0.82 12.25 3.05
CA SER A 85 0.37 12.47 4.43
C SER A 85 0.17 11.15 5.15
N LEU A 86 0.57 11.10 6.42
CA LEU A 86 0.40 9.96 7.31
C LEU A 86 -0.71 10.27 8.30
N SER A 87 -1.80 9.50 8.27
CA SER A 87 -2.88 9.63 9.23
C SER A 87 -2.83 8.48 10.24
N VAL A 88 -2.83 8.82 11.53
CA VAL A 88 -2.83 7.86 12.64
C VAL A 88 -4.16 7.96 13.35
N GLU A 89 -4.93 6.86 13.36
CA GLU A 89 -6.17 6.76 14.12
C GLU A 89 -5.86 6.22 15.53
N LEU A 90 -6.22 7.00 16.54
CA LEU A 90 -6.04 6.64 17.94
C LEU A 90 -7.25 5.84 18.44
N PRO A 91 -7.08 4.95 19.45
CA PRO A 91 -8.19 4.21 20.07
C PRO A 91 -9.29 5.11 20.67
N THR A 92 -9.00 6.40 20.82
CA THR A 92 -9.93 7.42 21.30
C THR A 92 -10.87 7.95 20.19
N GLY A 93 -10.74 7.46 18.96
CA GLY A 93 -11.49 7.93 17.79
C GLY A 93 -10.95 9.24 17.20
N LYS A 94 -9.80 9.73 17.66
CA LYS A 94 -9.12 10.89 17.10
C LYS A 94 -8.16 10.47 16.00
N THR A 95 -8.20 11.16 14.86
CA THR A 95 -7.21 11.01 13.78
C THR A 95 -6.19 12.15 13.84
N VAL A 96 -4.91 11.82 13.79
CA VAL A 96 -3.81 12.79 13.69
C VAL A 96 -3.15 12.63 12.33
N THR A 97 -3.18 13.67 11.51
CA THR A 97 -2.55 13.68 10.19
C THR A 97 -1.24 14.46 10.22
N PHE A 98 -0.18 13.85 9.70
CA PHE A 98 1.14 14.45 9.51
C PHE A 98 1.36 14.64 8.01
N ASN A 99 1.70 15.86 7.58
CA ASN A 99 2.20 16.09 6.24
C ASN A 99 3.69 15.75 6.24
N LEU A 100 4.09 14.78 5.41
CA LEU A 100 5.44 14.23 5.43
C LEU A 100 6.33 14.91 4.41
#